data_AF-A0A6J8B4W3-F1
#
_entry.id   AF-A0A6J8B4W3-F1
#
_cell.length_a   1.000
_cell.length_b   1.000
_cell.length_c   1.000
_cell.angle_alpha   90.00
_cell.angle_beta   90.00
_cell.angle_gamma   90.00
#
_symmetry.space_group_name_H-M   'P 1'
#
loop_
_entity.id
_entity.type
_entity.pdbx_description
1 polymer ?
#
loop_
_entity_poly.entity_id
_entity_poly.type
_entity_poly.pdbx_seq_one_letter_code
_entity_poly.pdbx_strand_id
1 'polypeptide(L)'
;MGNLQVLEALFEKWFDNEDENLGPAMCPSTYIRTKKTDVNQKIFFIAEDSFRRCIQVSEWHARQCSHNLCTNRLIQKGHVVKTNLKCGNQETPHVFSWSSSPYLPTKEYLINSRVNHGIVCSGILPSDYKRFVSGSRIGMLNEEKRTSFFNKHQQHIQEEYNECIDTALLEEIASYEDLDSIDIMSDARHGWRKNAKDTSVVAIGKKTQSFKM
;
A
#
# COMPACT_ATOMS: atom_id res chain seq x y z
N MET A 1 26.20 -6.93 -12.24
CA MET A 1 25.02 -6.15 -12.69
C MET A 1 24.55 -5.34 -11.49
N GLY A 2 24.54 -4.01 -11.59
CA GLY A 2 24.12 -3.14 -10.49
C GLY A 2 22.59 -3.08 -10.37
N ASN A 3 22.06 -2.73 -9.20
CA ASN A 3 20.60 -2.63 -8.96
C ASN A 3 19.87 -1.74 -10.00
N LEU A 4 20.54 -0.70 -10.50
CA LEU A 4 20.01 0.16 -11.55
C LEU A 4 19.77 -0.58 -12.87
N GLN A 5 20.73 -1.41 -13.30
CA GLN A 5 20.64 -2.17 -14.54
C GLN A 5 19.56 -3.26 -14.48
N VAL A 6 19.35 -3.84 -13.29
CA VAL A 6 18.25 -4.79 -13.05
C VAL A 6 16.90 -4.09 -13.14
N LEU A 7 16.77 -2.90 -12.56
CA LEU A 7 15.54 -2.10 -12.65
C LEU A 7 15.26 -1.66 -14.09
N GLU A 8 16.27 -1.19 -14.82
CA GLU A 8 16.15 -0.81 -16.24
C GLU A 8 15.66 -1.98 -17.10
N ALA A 9 16.27 -3.17 -16.95
CA ALA A 9 15.86 -4.36 -17.68
C ALA A 9 14.43 -4.84 -17.33
N LEU A 10 14.02 -4.71 -16.06
CA LEU A 10 12.64 -5.01 -15.64
C LEU A 10 11.65 -4.00 -16.20
N PHE A 11 12.03 -2.72 -16.28
CA PHE A 11 11.20 -1.66 -16.84
C PHE A 11 10.97 -1.87 -18.35
N GLU A 12 12.01 -2.15 -19.13
CA GLU A 12 11.89 -2.39 -20.58
C GLU A 12 10.94 -3.56 -20.86
N LYS A 13 11.11 -4.67 -20.13
CA LYS A 13 10.26 -5.87 -20.28
C LYS A 13 8.79 -5.64 -19.92
N TRP A 14 8.49 -4.63 -19.10
CA TRP A 14 7.13 -4.31 -18.69
C TRP A 14 6.38 -3.48 -19.75
N PHE A 15 7.10 -2.69 -20.55
CA PHE A 15 6.53 -1.85 -21.60
C PHE A 15 6.40 -2.53 -22.96
N ASP A 16 7.04 -3.68 -23.16
CA ASP A 16 6.96 -4.45 -24.42
C ASP A 16 5.61 -5.17 -24.64
N ASN A 17 4.70 -5.13 -23.66
CA ASN A 17 3.34 -5.63 -23.82
C ASN A 17 2.34 -4.47 -23.90
N GLU A 18 1.62 -4.45 -25.02
CA GLU A 18 0.36 -3.74 -25.29
C GLU A 18 0.43 -2.43 -26.11
N ASP A 19 0.18 -2.57 -27.41
CA ASP A 19 -0.61 -1.60 -28.17
C ASP A 19 -1.45 -2.40 -29.20
N GLU A 20 -2.65 -2.85 -28.81
CA GLU A 20 -3.68 -3.28 -29.77
C GLU A 20 -4.69 -2.16 -30.04
N ASN A 21 -4.95 -1.94 -31.32
CA ASN A 21 -5.83 -0.95 -31.90
C ASN A 21 -7.25 -1.02 -31.33
N LEU A 22 -7.65 0.00 -30.56
CA LEU A 22 -9.07 0.21 -30.28
C LEU A 22 -9.71 1.03 -31.40
N GLY A 23 -10.64 0.38 -32.11
CA GLY A 23 -11.54 1.02 -33.07
C GLY A 23 -12.45 2.09 -32.41
N PRO A 24 -13.28 2.78 -33.21
CA PRO A 24 -14.11 3.87 -32.71
C PRO A 24 -15.20 3.33 -31.76
N ALA A 25 -15.05 3.57 -30.46
CA ALA A 25 -16.00 3.13 -29.45
C ALA A 25 -17.16 4.11 -29.28
N MET A 26 -18.41 3.61 -29.25
CA MET A 26 -19.63 4.35 -28.87
C MET A 26 -19.69 4.73 -27.37
N CYS A 27 -18.74 4.23 -26.57
CA CYS A 27 -18.68 4.43 -25.12
C CYS A 27 -17.31 5.03 -24.76
N PRO A 28 -17.21 5.93 -23.76
CA PRO A 28 -15.91 6.36 -23.24
C PRO A 28 -15.06 5.15 -22.87
N SER A 29 -13.77 5.20 -23.23
CA SER A 29 -12.80 4.16 -22.87
C SER A 29 -12.80 3.91 -21.36
N THR A 30 -12.68 2.64 -20.96
CA THR A 30 -12.55 2.23 -19.55
C THR A 30 -11.19 2.60 -18.95
N TYR A 31 -10.23 3.01 -19.79
CA TYR A 31 -8.94 3.53 -19.36
C TYR A 31 -8.60 4.83 -20.10
N ILE A 32 -7.84 5.70 -19.44
CA ILE A 32 -7.38 6.97 -20.01
C ILE A 32 -5.88 6.83 -20.29
N ARG A 33 -5.49 6.92 -21.57
CA ARG A 33 -4.07 6.98 -21.95
C ARG A 33 -3.52 8.36 -21.58
N THR A 34 -2.68 8.41 -20.57
CA THR A 34 -2.09 9.65 -20.06
C THR A 34 -0.97 10.14 -20.99
N LYS A 35 -0.95 11.43 -21.31
CA LYS A 35 0.14 12.05 -22.08
C LYS A 35 1.39 12.16 -21.21
N LYS A 36 2.59 12.19 -21.83
CA LYS A 36 3.86 12.39 -21.10
C LYS A 36 3.87 13.66 -20.22
N THR A 37 3.16 14.70 -20.63
CA THR A 37 3.01 15.96 -19.86
C THR A 37 2.14 15.81 -18.62
N ASP A 38 1.25 14.81 -18.62
CA ASP A 38 0.17 14.67 -17.65
C ASP A 38 0.45 13.53 -16.65
N VAL A 39 1.70 13.03 -16.60
CA VAL A 39 2.10 11.92 -15.70
C VAL A 39 2.13 12.33 -14.23
N ASN A 40 2.25 13.63 -13.94
CA ASN A 40 2.33 14.19 -12.60
C ASN A 40 0.95 14.39 -11.95
N GLN A 41 0.11 13.37 -12.00
CA GLN A 41 -1.24 13.41 -11.42
C GLN A 41 -1.19 13.24 -9.91
N LYS A 42 -2.23 13.75 -9.23
CA LYS A 42 -2.44 13.46 -7.82
C LYS A 42 -3.06 12.07 -7.70
N ILE A 43 -2.50 11.26 -6.82
CA ILE A 43 -2.98 9.91 -6.54
C ILE A 43 -3.61 9.91 -5.15
N PHE A 44 -4.63 9.08 -4.95
CA PHE A 44 -5.26 8.87 -3.65
C PHE A 44 -5.83 7.46 -3.57
N PHE A 45 -6.04 6.98 -2.36
CA PHE A 45 -6.69 5.68 -2.16
C PHE A 45 -8.21 5.84 -2.16
N ILE A 46 -8.88 4.83 -2.71
CA ILE A 46 -10.33 4.72 -2.72
C ILE A 46 -10.75 3.39 -2.13
N ALA A 47 -11.73 3.42 -1.24
CA ALA A 47 -12.37 2.22 -0.74
C ALA A 47 -13.45 1.78 -1.72
N GLU A 48 -13.65 0.48 -1.84
CA GLU A 48 -14.62 -0.11 -2.74
C GLU A 48 -16.03 0.46 -2.55
N ASP A 49 -16.51 0.54 -1.31
CA ASP A 49 -17.83 1.10 -1.01
C ASP A 49 -17.95 2.58 -1.38
N SER A 50 -16.87 3.36 -1.18
CA SER A 50 -16.83 4.76 -1.60
C SER A 50 -16.89 4.90 -3.12
N PHE A 51 -16.25 4.00 -3.86
CA PHE A 51 -16.32 3.96 -5.32
C PHE A 51 -17.72 3.60 -5.80
N ARG A 52 -18.31 2.50 -5.28
CA ARG A 52 -19.70 2.11 -5.57
C ARG A 52 -20.68 3.24 -5.27
N ARG A 53 -20.51 3.94 -4.15
CA ARG A 53 -21.35 5.09 -3.79
C ARG A 53 -21.22 6.26 -4.77
N CYS A 54 -20.02 6.49 -5.31
CA CYS A 54 -19.81 7.50 -6.36
C CYS A 54 -20.69 7.18 -7.58
N ILE A 55 -20.64 5.93 -8.06
CA ILE A 55 -21.42 5.44 -9.20
C ILE A 55 -22.93 5.61 -8.92
N GLN A 56 -23.40 5.16 -7.76
CA GLN A 56 -24.82 5.30 -7.38
C GLN A 56 -25.31 6.76 -7.37
N VAL A 57 -24.48 7.69 -6.88
CA VAL A 57 -24.82 9.12 -6.87
C VAL A 57 -24.89 9.66 -8.30
N SER A 58 -23.94 9.28 -9.15
CA SER A 58 -23.93 9.66 -10.56
C SER A 58 -25.15 9.10 -11.33
N GLU A 59 -25.50 7.84 -11.12
CA GLU A 59 -26.69 7.21 -11.71
C GLU A 59 -27.98 7.86 -11.24
N TRP A 60 -28.11 8.11 -9.94
CA TRP A 60 -29.27 8.80 -9.37
C TRP A 60 -29.41 10.19 -10.00
N HIS A 61 -28.31 10.94 -10.10
CA HIS A 61 -28.32 12.26 -10.71
C HIS A 61 -28.75 12.22 -12.17
N ALA A 62 -28.20 11.30 -12.97
CA ALA A 62 -28.52 11.17 -14.39
C ALA A 62 -30.02 10.86 -14.64
N ARG A 63 -30.71 10.22 -13.69
CA ARG A 63 -32.16 9.98 -13.76
C ARG A 63 -33.00 11.23 -13.48
N GLN A 64 -32.45 12.19 -12.73
CA GLN A 64 -33.18 13.37 -12.25
C GLN A 64 -32.81 14.65 -13.00
N CYS A 65 -31.64 14.69 -13.64
CA CYS A 65 -31.12 15.87 -14.28
C CYS A 65 -30.31 15.51 -15.54
N SER A 66 -30.54 16.25 -16.62
CA SER A 66 -29.84 16.11 -17.90
C SER A 66 -28.46 16.80 -17.92
N HIS A 67 -28.13 17.58 -16.90
CA HIS A 67 -26.86 18.31 -16.83
C HIS A 67 -25.74 17.41 -16.29
N ASN A 68 -24.50 17.77 -16.60
CA ASN A 68 -23.33 17.04 -16.11
C ASN A 68 -23.05 17.30 -14.63
N LEU A 69 -22.54 16.29 -13.94
CA LEU A 69 -21.90 16.45 -12.64
C LEU A 69 -20.44 16.86 -12.84
N CYS A 70 -20.05 17.94 -12.18
CA CYS A 70 -18.67 18.41 -12.16
C CYS A 70 -18.11 18.28 -10.74
N THR A 71 -16.85 17.85 -10.64
CA THR A 71 -16.10 17.92 -9.39
C THR A 71 -15.46 19.29 -9.25
N ASN A 72 -15.63 19.92 -8.10
CA ASN A 72 -14.88 21.13 -7.75
C ASN A 72 -13.52 20.78 -7.13
N ARG A 73 -12.94 21.73 -6.38
CA ARG A 73 -11.72 21.57 -5.59
C ARG A 73 -11.71 20.27 -4.80
N LEU A 74 -10.73 19.41 -5.13
CA LEU A 74 -10.38 18.24 -4.34
C LEU A 74 -9.66 18.68 -3.06
N ILE A 75 -10.17 18.26 -1.91
CA ILE A 75 -9.58 18.50 -0.59
C ILE A 75 -8.96 17.20 -0.11
N GLN A 76 -7.64 17.20 0.04
CA GLN A 76 -6.91 16.05 0.55
C GLN A 76 -6.86 16.07 2.08
N LYS A 77 -7.25 14.96 2.71
CA LYS A 77 -7.25 14.75 4.17
C LYS A 77 -6.51 13.44 4.48
N GLY A 78 -5.20 13.54 4.70
CA GLY A 78 -4.36 12.35 4.77
C GLY A 78 -4.26 11.70 3.40
N HIS A 79 -4.60 10.43 3.31
CA HIS A 79 -4.63 9.66 2.06
C HIS A 79 -5.99 9.68 1.35
N VAL A 80 -6.96 10.39 1.91
CA VAL A 80 -8.33 10.45 1.43
C VAL A 80 -8.57 11.76 0.69
N VAL A 81 -9.33 11.70 -0.39
CA VAL A 81 -9.84 12.88 -1.07
C VAL A 81 -11.31 13.07 -0.73
N LYS A 82 -11.67 14.33 -0.44
CA LYS A 82 -13.04 14.80 -0.30
C LYS A 82 -13.32 15.81 -1.40
N THR A 83 -14.50 15.72 -2.02
CA THR A 83 -14.97 16.72 -2.98
C THR A 83 -16.48 16.86 -2.92
N ASN A 84 -16.99 17.90 -3.57
CA ASN A 84 -18.40 18.05 -3.84
C ASN A 84 -18.64 17.84 -5.34
N LEU A 85 -19.55 16.93 -5.66
CA LEU A 85 -20.11 16.75 -7.00
C LEU A 85 -21.22 17.78 -7.15
N LYS A 86 -21.08 18.71 -8.11
CA LYS A 86 -22.06 19.77 -8.36
C LYS A 86 -22.69 19.57 -9.73
N CYS A 87 -24.01 19.70 -9.78
CA CYS A 87 -24.74 19.78 -11.04
C CYS A 87 -24.38 21.08 -11.78
N GLY A 88 -24.25 21.00 -13.11
CA GLY A 88 -24.09 22.16 -13.98
C GLY A 88 -25.34 23.04 -14.11
N ASN A 89 -26.51 22.57 -13.64
CA ASN A 89 -27.73 23.37 -13.65
C ASN A 89 -27.67 24.51 -12.62
N GLN A 90 -27.88 25.74 -13.07
CA GLN A 90 -27.89 26.93 -12.21
C GLN A 90 -29.22 27.16 -11.50
N GLU A 91 -30.33 26.62 -12.04
CA GLU A 91 -31.68 26.83 -11.49
C GLU A 91 -31.98 25.88 -10.32
N THR A 92 -31.54 24.63 -10.41
CA THR A 92 -31.67 23.62 -9.34
C THR A 92 -30.32 22.93 -9.07
N PRO A 93 -29.42 23.59 -8.31
CA PRO A 93 -28.07 23.06 -8.12
C PRO A 93 -28.07 21.89 -7.13
N HIS A 94 -28.04 20.66 -7.64
CA HIS A 94 -27.75 19.48 -6.83
C HIS A 94 -26.29 19.48 -6.39
N VAL A 95 -26.04 19.21 -5.10
CA VAL A 95 -24.68 19.11 -4.55
C VAL A 95 -24.57 17.86 -3.68
N PHE A 96 -23.60 17.01 -3.99
CA PHE A 96 -23.32 15.78 -3.25
C PHE A 96 -21.91 15.84 -2.67
N SER A 97 -21.79 15.69 -1.35
CA SER A 97 -20.49 15.50 -0.72
C SER A 97 -20.04 14.05 -0.91
N TRP A 98 -18.87 13.86 -1.49
CA TRP A 98 -18.26 12.55 -1.69
C TRP A 98 -16.85 12.50 -1.07
N SER A 99 -16.49 11.34 -0.53
CA SER A 99 -15.14 11.05 -0.08
C SER A 99 -14.68 9.67 -0.54
N SER A 100 -13.39 9.57 -0.85
CA SER A 100 -12.78 8.32 -1.31
C SER A 100 -12.69 7.23 -0.23
N SER A 101 -13.04 7.55 1.02
CA SER A 101 -13.12 6.61 2.13
C SER A 101 -14.45 6.74 2.88
N PRO A 102 -15.00 5.63 3.41
CA PRO A 102 -16.03 5.65 4.44
C PRO A 102 -15.55 6.37 5.69
N TYR A 103 -16.50 6.94 6.43
CA TYR A 103 -16.27 7.56 7.72
C TYR A 103 -16.66 6.59 8.83
N LEU A 104 -15.72 6.33 9.74
CA LEU A 104 -15.89 5.43 10.86
C LEU A 104 -16.69 6.11 11.99
N PRO A 105 -17.34 5.35 12.88
CA PRO A 105 -17.99 5.88 14.07
C PRO A 105 -17.05 6.72 14.96
N THR A 106 -15.75 6.43 14.92
CA THR A 106 -14.67 7.18 15.60
C THR A 106 -14.39 8.56 15.01
N LYS A 107 -15.15 8.98 13.98
CA LYS A 107 -14.93 10.22 13.23
C LYS A 107 -13.59 10.26 12.49
N GLU A 108 -13.14 9.10 12.01
CA GLU A 108 -11.95 8.96 11.18
C GLU A 108 -12.28 8.34 9.83
N TYR A 109 -11.39 8.50 8.85
CA TYR A 109 -11.54 7.79 7.59
C TYR A 109 -10.93 6.40 7.67
N LEU A 110 -11.67 5.38 7.21
CA LEU A 110 -11.24 3.98 7.16
C LEU A 110 -9.85 3.82 6.52
N ILE A 111 -9.62 4.45 5.36
CA ILE A 111 -8.33 4.39 4.65
C ILE A 111 -7.20 4.93 5.52
N ASN A 112 -7.39 6.10 6.15
CA ASN A 112 -6.37 6.69 7.00
C ASN A 112 -6.05 5.78 8.19
N SER A 113 -7.07 5.18 8.80
CA SER A 113 -6.91 4.22 9.89
C SER A 113 -6.12 2.98 9.45
N ARG A 114 -6.45 2.40 8.28
CA ARG A 114 -5.72 1.26 7.71
C ARG A 114 -4.28 1.57 7.34
N VAL A 115 -4.01 2.74 6.75
CA VAL A 115 -2.63 3.15 6.44
C VAL A 115 -1.84 3.37 7.74
N ASN A 116 -2.44 3.97 8.77
CA ASN A 116 -1.77 4.14 10.06
C ASN A 116 -1.42 2.80 10.70
N HIS A 117 -2.36 1.84 10.65
CA HIS A 117 -2.11 0.46 11.07
C HIS A 117 -0.97 -0.18 10.26
N GLY A 118 -0.97 -0.04 8.93
CA GLY A 118 0.10 -0.55 8.08
C GLY A 118 1.48 0.06 8.39
N ILE A 119 1.55 1.36 8.70
CA ILE A 119 2.80 2.00 9.14
C ILE A 119 3.31 1.35 10.42
N VAL A 120 2.44 1.18 11.41
CA VAL A 120 2.80 0.62 12.71
C VAL A 120 3.26 -0.84 12.59
N CYS A 121 2.56 -1.66 11.81
CA CYS A 121 2.90 -3.09 11.66
C CYS A 121 4.07 -3.36 10.71
N SER A 122 4.41 -2.44 9.80
CA SER A 122 5.50 -2.66 8.83
C SER A 122 6.89 -2.35 9.36
N GLY A 123 6.99 -1.71 10.54
CA GLY A 123 8.27 -1.21 11.06
C GLY A 123 8.87 -0.06 10.24
N ILE A 124 8.10 0.56 9.33
CA ILE A 124 8.59 1.69 8.53
C ILE A 124 8.89 2.89 9.43
N LEU A 125 10.10 3.46 9.29
CA LEU A 125 10.47 4.65 10.03
C LEU A 125 9.63 5.85 9.56
N PRO A 126 9.29 6.81 10.46
CA PRO A 126 8.56 8.01 10.07
C PRO A 126 9.20 8.81 8.93
N SER A 127 10.54 8.83 8.85
CA SER A 127 11.29 9.45 7.77
C SER A 127 11.07 8.76 6.42
N ASP A 128 11.02 7.44 6.41
CA ASP A 128 10.85 6.63 5.20
C ASP A 128 9.42 6.73 4.70
N TYR A 129 8.45 6.66 5.61
CA TYR A 129 7.05 6.94 5.30
C TYR A 129 6.90 8.34 4.67
N LYS A 130 7.47 9.38 5.30
CA LYS A 130 7.42 10.75 4.77
C LYS A 130 8.03 10.83 3.37
N ARG A 131 9.18 10.20 3.14
CA ARG A 131 9.85 10.18 1.84
C ARG A 131 8.99 9.46 0.78
N PHE A 132 8.43 8.30 1.13
CA PHE A 132 7.56 7.51 0.26
C PHE A 132 6.31 8.27 -0.18
N VAL A 133 5.56 8.84 0.77
CA VAL A 133 4.31 9.54 0.47
C VAL A 133 4.52 10.86 -0.25
N SER A 134 5.65 11.54 0.02
CA SER A 134 6.00 12.79 -0.67
C SER A 134 6.40 12.52 -2.12
N GLY A 135 7.16 11.45 -2.35
CA GLY A 135 7.56 11.02 -3.70
C GLY A 135 6.36 10.55 -4.54
N SER A 136 5.44 9.79 -3.94
CA SER A 136 4.27 9.23 -4.62
C SER A 136 3.07 10.18 -4.71
N ARG A 137 3.08 11.31 -3.99
CA ARG A 137 2.00 12.30 -3.95
C ARG A 137 0.63 11.73 -3.53
N ILE A 138 0.60 10.67 -2.71
CA ILE A 138 -0.61 10.01 -2.21
C ILE A 138 -1.21 10.67 -0.95
N GLY A 139 -0.66 11.81 -0.53
CA GLY A 139 -1.03 12.50 0.71
C GLY A 139 -0.37 11.90 1.94
N MET A 140 -0.46 12.61 3.06
CA MET A 140 0.28 12.27 4.27
C MET A 140 -0.61 12.45 5.50
N LEU A 141 -0.59 11.45 6.40
CA LEU A 141 -1.25 11.54 7.69
C LEU A 141 -0.62 12.67 8.53
N ASN A 142 -1.42 13.27 9.42
CA ASN A 142 -0.89 14.22 10.41
C ASN A 142 -0.03 13.46 11.43
N GLU A 143 1.12 14.04 11.82
CA GLU A 143 2.06 13.45 12.77
C GLU A 143 1.44 13.21 14.16
N GLU A 144 0.72 14.17 14.71
CA GLU A 144 0.02 14.05 16.00
C GLU A 144 -0.95 12.86 15.98
N LYS A 145 -1.66 12.66 14.86
CA LYS A 145 -2.58 11.53 14.69
C LYS A 145 -1.85 10.19 14.60
N ARG A 146 -0.69 10.14 13.95
CA ARG A 146 0.14 8.93 13.90
C ARG A 146 0.64 8.58 15.30
N THR A 147 1.19 9.56 16.03
CA THR A 147 1.69 9.37 17.39
C THR A 147 0.59 8.95 18.34
N SER A 148 -0.57 9.60 18.29
CA SER A 148 -1.73 9.21 19.11
C SER A 148 -2.19 7.79 18.83
N PHE A 149 -2.21 7.37 17.56
CA PHE A 149 -2.56 6.01 17.19
C PHE A 149 -1.52 4.99 17.66
N PHE A 150 -0.22 5.29 17.53
CA PHE A 150 0.85 4.44 18.03
C PHE A 150 0.74 4.25 19.54
N ASN A 151 0.65 5.35 20.30
CA ASN A 151 0.52 5.31 21.76
C ASN A 151 -0.68 4.49 22.21
N LYS A 152 -1.79 4.53 21.46
CA LYS A 152 -2.99 3.74 21.75
C LYS A 152 -2.77 2.23 21.60
N HIS A 153 -1.92 1.80 20.67
CA HIS A 153 -1.70 0.38 20.37
C HIS A 153 -0.34 -0.15 20.84
N GLN A 154 0.51 0.72 21.39
CA GLN A 154 1.87 0.38 21.83
C GLN A 154 1.89 -0.82 22.76
N GLN A 155 0.95 -0.89 23.71
CA GLN A 155 0.85 -2.02 24.63
C GLN A 155 0.61 -3.33 23.88
N HIS A 156 -0.37 -3.37 22.99
CA HIS A 156 -0.69 -4.57 22.21
C HIS A 156 0.44 -5.00 21.28
N ILE A 157 1.16 -4.04 20.71
CA ILE A 157 2.36 -4.33 19.89
C ILE A 157 3.45 -4.99 20.74
N GLN A 158 3.63 -4.52 21.99
CA GLN A 158 4.61 -5.10 22.91
C GLN A 158 4.20 -6.49 23.39
N GLU A 159 2.91 -6.71 23.64
CA GLU A 159 2.35 -8.02 23.98
C GLU A 159 2.60 -9.02 22.84
N GLU A 160 2.19 -8.69 21.61
CA GLU A 160 2.40 -9.54 20.42
C GLU A 160 3.89 -9.84 20.18
N TYR A 161 4.76 -8.84 20.37
CA TYR A 161 6.20 -9.01 20.23
C TYR A 161 6.75 -10.03 21.23
N ASN A 162 6.34 -9.97 22.50
CA ASN A 162 6.78 -10.92 23.52
C ASN A 162 6.26 -12.33 23.21
N GLU A 163 4.99 -12.46 22.82
CA GLU A 163 4.38 -13.75 22.44
C GLU A 163 5.08 -14.37 21.23
N CYS A 164 5.48 -13.56 20.24
CA CYS A 164 6.25 -14.02 19.09
C CYS A 164 7.64 -14.54 19.48
N ILE A 165 8.32 -13.89 20.44
CA ILE A 165 9.62 -14.37 20.96
C ILE A 165 9.44 -15.70 21.68
N ASP A 166 8.46 -15.80 22.57
CA ASP A 166 8.20 -17.01 23.33
C ASP A 166 7.84 -18.18 22.40
N THR A 167 7.00 -17.91 21.38
CA THR A 167 6.64 -18.89 20.35
C THR A 167 7.87 -19.35 19.57
N ALA A 168 8.69 -18.43 19.07
CA ALA A 168 9.90 -18.76 18.32
C ALA A 168 10.90 -19.57 19.16
N LEU A 169 11.05 -19.25 20.45
CA LEU A 169 11.89 -19.99 21.38
C LEU A 169 11.38 -21.42 21.61
N LEU A 170 10.06 -21.60 21.78
CA LEU A 170 9.46 -22.92 21.94
C LEU A 170 9.61 -23.77 20.67
N GLU A 171 9.42 -23.19 19.49
CA GLU A 171 9.65 -23.85 18.20
C GLU A 171 11.12 -24.26 18.04
N GLU A 172 12.05 -23.39 18.42
CA GLU A 172 13.47 -23.71 18.44
C GLU A 172 13.78 -24.90 19.36
N ILE A 173 13.31 -24.88 20.61
CA ILE A 173 13.51 -25.99 21.57
C ILE A 173 12.93 -27.30 21.03
N ALA A 174 11.69 -27.29 20.52
CA ALA A 174 11.03 -28.47 19.97
C ALA A 174 11.81 -29.05 18.78
N SER A 175 12.43 -28.19 17.95
CA SER A 175 13.26 -28.64 16.83
C SER A 175 14.53 -29.40 17.24
N TYR A 176 15.03 -29.17 18.46
CA TYR A 176 16.21 -29.88 19.00
C TYR A 176 15.86 -31.24 19.61
N GLU A 177 14.60 -31.50 19.97
CA GLU A 177 14.17 -32.78 20.57
C GLU A 177 14.04 -33.92 19.53
N ASP A 178 13.95 -33.58 18.23
CA ASP A 178 13.80 -34.52 17.11
C ASP A 178 15.12 -34.91 16.42
N LEU A 179 16.26 -34.71 17.09
CA LEU A 179 17.58 -34.85 16.46
C LEU A 179 18.26 -36.21 16.77
N ASP A 180 17.92 -37.22 15.96
CA ASP A 180 18.89 -38.24 15.55
C ASP A 180 20.04 -37.54 14.79
N SER A 181 21.08 -37.13 15.52
CA SER A 181 22.36 -36.55 15.09
C SER A 181 22.33 -35.68 13.81
N ILE A 182 22.18 -34.35 13.95
CA ILE A 182 22.46 -33.43 12.84
C ILE A 182 23.97 -33.26 12.67
N ASP A 183 24.48 -33.72 11.53
CA ASP A 183 25.82 -33.44 11.03
C ASP A 183 25.80 -32.04 10.37
N ILE A 184 26.17 -31.00 11.14
CA ILE A 184 26.21 -29.61 10.66
C ILE A 184 27.55 -29.33 9.98
N MET A 185 27.54 -29.11 8.66
CA MET A 185 28.67 -28.49 7.96
C MET A 185 28.44 -26.98 7.88
N SER A 186 29.30 -26.19 8.52
CA SER A 186 29.33 -24.73 8.37
C SER A 186 30.45 -24.32 7.40
N ASP A 187 30.13 -23.51 6.38
CA ASP A 187 31.16 -22.79 5.61
C ASP A 187 31.60 -21.57 6.43
N ALA A 188 32.44 -21.83 7.43
CA ALA A 188 33.06 -20.80 8.25
C ALA A 188 34.19 -20.09 7.49
N ARG A 189 33.86 -19.40 6.39
CA ARG A 189 34.75 -18.37 5.81
C ARG A 189 34.56 -17.05 6.57
N HIS A 190 34.99 -17.04 7.83
CA HIS A 190 35.15 -15.83 8.62
C HIS A 190 36.62 -15.42 8.63
N GLY A 191 36.98 -14.52 7.71
CA GLY A 191 38.31 -13.92 7.63
C GLY A 191 38.24 -12.48 7.15
N TRP A 192 38.13 -11.54 8.10
CA TRP A 192 38.59 -10.14 7.98
C TRP A 192 37.77 -9.13 7.16
N ARG A 193 36.47 -8.94 7.44
CA ARG A 193 35.80 -7.67 7.07
C ARG A 193 34.95 -7.12 8.22
N LYS A 194 35.06 -5.81 8.46
CA LYS A 194 34.44 -5.03 9.57
C LYS A 194 32.90 -5.05 9.63
N ASN A 195 32.22 -5.72 8.69
CA ASN A 195 30.75 -5.80 8.62
C ASN A 195 30.19 -7.13 9.13
N ALA A 196 31.00 -7.99 9.76
CA ALA A 196 30.59 -9.32 10.19
C ALA A 196 29.60 -9.36 11.37
N LYS A 197 29.23 -8.22 11.96
CA LYS A 197 28.31 -8.17 13.12
C LYS A 197 26.88 -8.62 12.78
N ASP A 198 26.46 -8.51 11.51
CA ASP A 198 25.07 -8.73 11.09
C ASP A 198 24.91 -9.84 10.03
N THR A 199 25.89 -10.74 9.89
CA THR A 199 25.79 -11.88 8.95
C THR A 199 25.26 -13.12 9.67
N SER A 200 24.01 -13.47 9.42
CA SER A 200 23.45 -14.78 9.82
C SER A 200 24.16 -15.90 9.04
N VAL A 201 24.72 -16.87 9.74
CA VAL A 201 25.29 -18.09 9.15
C VAL A 201 24.15 -19.00 8.75
N VAL A 202 24.00 -19.29 7.45
CA VAL A 202 23.05 -20.31 6.99
C VAL A 202 23.70 -21.69 7.22
N ALA A 203 23.19 -22.44 8.20
CA ALA A 203 23.53 -23.84 8.38
C ALA A 203 22.66 -24.69 7.46
N ILE A 204 23.26 -25.39 6.49
CA ILE A 204 22.54 -26.31 5.60
C ILE A 204 22.76 -27.74 6.11
N GLY A 205 21.69 -28.39 6.55
CA GLY A 205 21.72 -29.81 6.90
C GLY A 205 21.86 -30.69 5.65
N LYS A 206 22.72 -31.71 5.72
CA LYS A 206 23.06 -32.65 4.62
C LYS A 206 21.87 -33.45 4.05
N LYS A 207 20.72 -33.44 4.73
CA LYS A 207 19.46 -34.11 4.34
C LYS A 207 18.43 -33.19 3.65
N THR A 208 18.82 -31.99 3.18
CA THR A 208 17.95 -31.23 2.27
C THR A 208 17.87 -31.97 0.94
N GLN A 209 16.78 -32.72 0.74
CA GLN A 209 16.47 -33.39 -0.51
C GLN A 209 16.64 -32.42 -1.67
N SER A 210 17.51 -32.79 -2.61
CA SER A 210 17.51 -32.20 -3.93
C SER A 210 16.15 -32.52 -4.55
N PHE A 211 15.26 -31.53 -4.64
CA PHE A 211 14.14 -31.60 -5.59
C PHE A 211 14.78 -31.73 -6.98
N LYS A 212 14.85 -32.95 -7.49
CA LYS A 212 15.07 -33.21 -8.90
C LYS A 212 13.75 -32.93 -9.62
N MET A 213 13.75 -31.93 -10.49
CA MET A 213 12.90 -31.97 -11.69
C MET A 213 13.41 -33.08 -12.61
#